data_AF-A0A0D2A6Y7-F1
#
_entry.id   AF-A0A0D2A6Y7-F1
#
_cell.length_a   1.000
_cell.length_b   1.000
_cell.length_c   1.000
_cell.angle_alpha   90.00
_cell.angle_beta   90.00
_cell.angle_gamma   90.00
#
_symmetry.space_group_name_H-M   'P 1'
#
loop_
_entity.id
_entity.type
_entity.pdbx_description
1 polymer ?
#
loop_
_entity_poly.entity_id
_entity_poly.type
_entity_poly.pdbx_seq_one_letter_code
_entity_poly.pdbx_strand_id
1 'polypeptide(L)'
;MGLFDYISEMLSIGEVHAEAQPEKEEERSEDAEEKSEDGDEEEAGEEEEEEEDEEPVDPKPALEEECAESKECAPYKHHYDECVERVTKKQEENDGKSDEDCVEEFFHLAHCATNCAAPKLFKMLK
;
A
#
# COMPACT_ATOMS: atom_id res chain seq x y z
N MET A 1 28.25 -18.15 -27.52
CA MET A 1 28.14 -17.71 -26.12
C MET A 1 26.84 -16.95 -26.02
N GLY A 2 25.75 -17.71 -25.90
CA GLY A 2 24.38 -17.20 -25.97
C GLY A 2 23.86 -16.84 -24.58
N LEU A 3 22.72 -16.14 -24.54
CA LEU A 3 22.02 -15.80 -23.29
C LEU A 3 21.69 -17.04 -22.44
N PHE A 4 21.51 -18.20 -23.07
CA PHE A 4 21.30 -19.48 -22.38
C PHE A 4 22.52 -19.95 -21.57
N ASP A 5 23.75 -19.65 -22.03
CA ASP A 5 24.96 -20.02 -21.30
C ASP A 5 25.09 -19.21 -20.00
N TYR A 6 24.70 -17.93 -20.05
CA TYR A 6 24.73 -17.01 -18.89
C TYR A 6 23.70 -17.39 -17.81
N ILE A 7 22.50 -17.80 -18.21
CA ILE A 7 21.46 -18.23 -17.27
C ILE A 7 21.85 -19.55 -16.56
N SER A 8 22.50 -20.48 -17.28
CA SER A 8 22.96 -21.75 -16.71
C SER A 8 24.08 -21.57 -15.68
N GLU A 9 24.97 -20.59 -15.88
CA GLU A 9 26.05 -20.30 -14.93
C GLU A 9 25.51 -19.62 -13.65
N MET A 10 24.48 -18.79 -13.78
CA MET A 10 23.83 -18.13 -12.64
C MET A 10 23.05 -19.10 -11.74
N LEU A 11 22.42 -20.13 -12.33
CA LEU A 11 21.70 -21.18 -11.60
C LEU A 11 22.64 -22.17 -10.88
N SER A 12 23.93 -22.21 -11.23
CA SER A 12 24.89 -23.15 -10.65
C SER A 12 25.51 -22.67 -9.33
N ILE A 13 25.25 -21.44 -8.88
CA ILE A 13 25.87 -20.82 -7.69
C ILE A 13 24.92 -20.79 -6.47
N GLY A 14 23.70 -21.30 -6.57
CA GLY A 14 22.66 -21.08 -5.55
C GLY A 14 21.96 -22.33 -4.99
N GLU A 15 22.68 -23.27 -4.40
CA GLU A 15 22.05 -24.21 -3.45
C GLU A 15 22.10 -23.62 -2.03
N VAL A 16 21.09 -22.80 -1.69
CA VAL A 16 20.74 -22.50 -0.30
C VAL A 16 19.85 -23.61 0.21
N HIS A 17 20.39 -24.43 1.11
CA HIS A 17 19.68 -25.53 1.76
C HIS A 17 18.72 -24.96 2.82
N ALA A 18 17.42 -24.91 2.51
CA ALA A 18 16.37 -24.64 3.47
C ALA A 18 15.63 -25.95 3.79
N GLU A 19 15.95 -26.56 4.93
CA GLU A 19 15.27 -27.76 5.41
C GLU A 19 13.94 -27.37 6.08
N ALA A 20 12.81 -27.65 5.41
CA ALA A 20 11.48 -27.57 6.00
C ALA A 20 10.99 -28.99 6.30
N GLN A 21 10.77 -29.30 7.57
CA GLN A 21 10.17 -30.56 8.02
C GLN A 21 8.63 -30.45 7.91
N PRO A 22 7.92 -31.45 7.37
CA PRO A 22 6.46 -31.45 7.30
C PRO A 22 5.88 -32.06 8.58
N GLU A 23 5.07 -31.30 9.32
CA GLU A 23 4.28 -31.80 10.43
C GLU A 23 2.78 -31.84 10.09
N LYS A 24 2.21 -33.00 10.40
CA LYS A 24 0.91 -33.54 9.99
C LYS A 24 -0.27 -32.87 10.70
N GLU A 25 -1.40 -32.82 9.98
CA GLU A 25 -2.76 -32.74 10.52
C GLU A 25 -3.05 -33.84 11.54
N GLU A 26 -3.72 -33.50 12.66
CA GLU A 26 -4.83 -34.27 13.23
C GLU A 26 -5.78 -33.34 14.00
N GLU A 27 -7.09 -33.51 13.74
CA GLU A 27 -8.22 -32.95 14.48
C GLU A 27 -8.21 -33.34 15.96
N ARG A 28 -8.77 -32.47 16.85
CA ARG A 28 -9.79 -32.92 17.84
C ARG A 28 -10.50 -31.77 18.58
N SER A 29 -11.83 -31.73 18.36
CA SER A 29 -12.94 -31.49 19.31
C SER A 29 -12.99 -30.24 20.20
N GLU A 30 -14.08 -29.51 19.99
CA GLU A 30 -14.80 -28.67 20.95
C GLU A 30 -15.11 -29.43 22.26
N ASP A 31 -15.00 -28.74 23.40
CA ASP A 31 -15.88 -28.93 24.57
C ASP A 31 -15.84 -27.68 25.47
N ALA A 32 -16.98 -27.43 26.10
CA ALA A 32 -17.44 -26.16 26.62
C ALA A 32 -17.06 -25.88 28.09
N GLU A 33 -17.14 -24.59 28.42
CA GLU A 33 -17.37 -23.94 29.72
C GLU A 33 -17.38 -24.76 31.04
N GLU A 34 -16.65 -24.29 32.06
CA GLU A 34 -17.29 -23.71 33.27
C GLU A 34 -16.31 -22.92 34.17
N LYS A 35 -16.79 -21.74 34.60
CA LYS A 35 -16.49 -20.90 35.78
C LYS A 35 -15.36 -21.26 36.76
N SER A 36 -14.63 -20.20 37.17
CA SER A 36 -14.58 -19.78 38.59
C SER A 36 -14.23 -18.30 38.73
N GLU A 37 -15.09 -17.57 39.46
CA GLU A 37 -14.91 -16.20 39.98
C GLU A 37 -13.92 -16.16 41.16
N ASP A 38 -13.54 -14.92 41.53
CA ASP A 38 -12.92 -14.44 42.79
C ASP A 38 -11.39 -14.28 42.73
N GLY A 39 -10.75 -13.16 43.06
CA GLY A 39 -11.15 -11.88 43.65
C GLY A 39 -9.86 -11.17 44.12
N ASP A 40 -9.86 -9.83 44.08
CA ASP A 40 -9.04 -8.89 44.88
C ASP A 40 -7.51 -8.88 44.72
N GLU A 41 -6.97 -7.76 44.19
CA GLU A 41 -5.92 -6.97 44.87
C GLU A 41 -5.67 -5.65 44.10
N GLU A 42 -5.76 -4.53 44.83
CA GLU A 42 -5.39 -3.19 44.36
C GLU A 42 -3.88 -3.08 44.16
N GLU A 43 -3.43 -2.51 43.05
CA GLU A 43 -2.13 -1.84 42.98
C GLU A 43 -2.26 -0.62 42.07
N ALA A 44 -2.11 0.55 42.69
CA ALA A 44 -1.87 1.80 42.01
C ALA A 44 -0.53 1.71 41.27
N GLY A 45 -0.59 1.52 39.96
CA GLY A 45 0.55 1.71 39.08
C GLY A 45 0.17 2.82 38.11
N GLU A 46 0.92 3.91 38.16
CA GLU A 46 0.93 5.00 37.20
C GLU A 46 0.70 4.44 35.79
N GLU A 47 -0.48 4.67 35.22
CA GLU A 47 -0.67 4.63 33.78
C GLU A 47 0.12 5.82 33.26
N GLU A 48 1.41 5.58 33.01
CA GLU A 48 2.26 6.44 32.23
C GLU A 48 1.44 6.84 31.00
N GLU A 49 1.06 8.12 30.94
CA GLU A 49 0.68 8.76 29.69
C GLU A 49 1.88 8.59 28.77
N GLU A 50 1.90 7.50 28.01
CA GLU A 50 2.64 7.41 26.77
C GLU A 50 2.06 8.52 25.89
N GLU A 51 2.60 9.74 26.03
CA GLU A 51 2.56 10.74 24.97
C GLU A 51 3.24 10.10 23.76
N GLU A 52 2.45 9.34 23.02
CA GLU A 52 2.73 8.94 21.66
C GLU A 52 2.97 10.26 20.91
N ASP A 53 4.24 10.61 20.72
CA ASP A 53 4.72 11.74 19.94
C ASP A 53 4.07 11.63 18.55
N GLU A 54 2.93 12.31 18.35
CA GLU A 54 2.20 12.33 17.08
C GLU A 54 3.16 12.85 16.01
N GLU A 55 3.75 11.94 15.24
CA GLU A 55 4.66 12.30 14.16
C GLU A 55 3.98 13.35 13.26
N PRO A 56 4.69 14.42 12.89
CA PRO A 56 4.10 15.46 12.06
C PRO A 56 3.68 14.88 10.70
N VAL A 57 2.38 14.97 10.38
CA VAL A 57 1.81 14.50 9.12
C VAL A 57 2.41 15.26 7.93
N ASP A 58 2.86 14.54 6.89
CA ASP A 58 3.34 15.16 5.64
C ASP A 58 2.20 15.97 4.99
N PRO A 59 2.35 17.29 4.78
CA PRO A 59 1.33 18.10 4.14
C PRO A 59 1.22 17.88 2.63
N LYS A 60 2.20 17.23 1.98
CA LYS A 60 2.23 17.07 0.52
C LYS A 60 1.01 16.34 -0.05
N PRO A 61 0.56 15.17 0.47
CA PRO A 61 -0.57 14.44 -0.11
C PRO A 61 -1.86 15.26 -0.10
N ALA A 62 -2.14 15.95 1.02
CA ALA A 62 -3.31 16.81 1.13
C ALA A 62 -3.27 17.99 0.14
N LEU A 63 -2.10 18.58 -0.09
CA LEU A 63 -1.91 19.65 -1.07
C LEU A 63 -2.07 19.17 -2.52
N GLU A 64 -1.54 17.98 -2.84
CA GLU A 64 -1.69 17.38 -4.17
C GLU A 64 -3.14 17.00 -4.47
N GLU A 65 -3.89 16.51 -3.48
CA GLU A 65 -5.33 16.22 -3.58
C GLU A 65 -6.16 17.50 -3.79
N GLU A 66 -5.95 18.53 -2.97
CA GLU A 66 -6.60 19.84 -3.14
C GLU A 66 -6.31 20.42 -4.53
N CYS A 67 -5.06 20.29 -5.00
CA CYS A 67 -4.67 20.76 -6.32
C CYS A 67 -5.25 19.91 -7.47
N ALA A 68 -5.42 18.60 -7.29
CA ALA A 68 -6.08 17.72 -8.27
C ALA A 68 -7.58 18.06 -8.44
N GLU A 69 -8.25 18.50 -7.39
CA GLU A 69 -9.65 18.95 -7.42
C GLU A 69 -9.82 20.41 -7.88
N SER A 70 -8.72 21.14 -8.05
CA SER A 70 -8.76 22.53 -8.48
C SER A 70 -9.35 22.68 -9.89
N LYS A 71 -9.90 23.85 -10.20
CA LYS A 71 -10.48 24.14 -11.53
C LYS A 71 -9.48 23.99 -12.68
N GLU A 72 -8.19 24.21 -12.43
CA GLU A 72 -7.15 24.10 -13.44
C GLU A 72 -6.79 22.64 -13.73
N CYS A 73 -6.82 21.76 -12.71
CA CYS A 73 -6.47 20.35 -12.86
C CYS A 73 -7.68 19.41 -13.06
N ALA A 74 -8.90 19.88 -12.79
CA ALA A 74 -10.13 19.10 -12.95
C ALA A 74 -10.31 18.45 -14.34
N PRO A 75 -9.95 19.09 -15.48
CA PRO A 75 -10.02 18.43 -16.78
C PRO A 75 -9.08 17.22 -16.90
N TYR A 76 -7.85 17.34 -16.37
CA TYR A 76 -6.90 16.22 -16.39
C TYR A 76 -7.34 15.10 -15.46
N LYS A 77 -7.92 15.44 -14.31
CA LYS A 77 -8.51 14.46 -13.39
C LYS A 77 -9.65 13.70 -14.06
N HIS A 78 -10.55 14.40 -14.75
CA HIS A 78 -11.63 13.77 -15.50
C HIS A 78 -11.11 12.78 -16.54
N HIS A 79 -10.09 13.14 -17.33
CA HIS A 79 -9.50 12.21 -18.31
C HIS A 79 -8.84 11.00 -17.67
N TYR A 80 -8.15 11.19 -16.53
CA TYR A 80 -7.58 10.07 -15.79
C TYR A 80 -8.67 9.13 -15.25
N ASP A 81 -9.72 9.67 -14.62
CA ASP A 81 -10.84 8.88 -14.09
C ASP A 81 -11.53 8.10 -15.23
N GLU A 82 -11.76 8.73 -16.38
CA GLU A 82 -12.32 8.08 -17.57
C GLU A 82 -11.43 6.95 -18.10
N CYS A 83 -10.11 7.14 -18.12
CA CYS A 83 -9.17 6.08 -18.48
C CYS A 83 -9.25 4.91 -17.49
N VAL A 84 -9.25 5.20 -16.19
CA VAL A 84 -9.33 4.17 -15.13
C VAL A 84 -10.61 3.36 -15.26
N GLU A 85 -11.75 4.00 -15.49
CA GLU A 85 -13.02 3.31 -15.73
C GLU A 85 -12.94 2.38 -16.95
N ARG A 86 -12.36 2.85 -18.06
CA ARG A 86 -12.21 2.08 -19.30
C ARG A 86 -11.26 0.88 -19.11
N VAL A 87 -10.11 1.08 -18.49
CA VAL A 87 -9.11 0.02 -18.26
C VAL A 87 -9.64 -1.01 -17.26
N THR A 88 -10.30 -0.57 -16.19
CA THR A 88 -10.93 -1.47 -15.20
C THR A 88 -11.96 -2.37 -15.87
N LYS A 89 -12.84 -1.79 -16.69
CA LYS A 89 -13.83 -2.56 -17.45
C LYS A 89 -13.17 -3.58 -18.38
N LYS A 90 -12.10 -3.22 -19.09
CA LYS A 90 -11.35 -4.16 -19.94
C LYS A 90 -10.72 -5.28 -19.12
N GLN A 91 -10.16 -4.98 -17.95
CA GLN A 91 -9.59 -5.98 -17.06
C GLN A 91 -10.67 -6.96 -16.57
N GLU A 92 -11.85 -6.49 -16.21
CA GLU A 92 -12.99 -7.35 -15.83
C GLU A 92 -13.43 -8.28 -16.97
N GLU A 93 -13.39 -7.80 -18.22
CA GLU A 93 -13.77 -8.57 -19.42
C GLU A 93 -12.70 -9.57 -19.88
N ASN A 94 -11.42 -9.35 -19.55
CA ASN A 94 -10.28 -10.10 -20.10
C ASN A 94 -9.40 -10.75 -19.02
N ASP A 95 -10.01 -11.38 -18.01
CA ASP A 95 -9.31 -12.13 -16.94
C ASP A 95 -8.20 -11.31 -16.24
N GLY A 96 -8.49 -10.03 -15.97
CA GLY A 96 -7.57 -9.09 -15.31
C GLY A 96 -6.56 -8.43 -16.25
N LYS A 97 -6.71 -8.52 -17.57
CA LYS A 97 -5.74 -7.97 -18.54
C LYS A 97 -6.32 -6.79 -19.32
N SER A 98 -5.47 -5.80 -19.62
CA SER A 98 -5.76 -4.71 -20.54
C SER A 98 -4.49 -4.38 -21.31
N ASP A 99 -4.61 -4.16 -22.62
CA ASP A 99 -3.52 -3.69 -23.48
C ASP A 99 -3.30 -2.17 -23.38
N GLU A 100 -4.15 -1.48 -22.63
CA GLU A 100 -4.11 -0.04 -22.37
C GLU A 100 -3.80 0.22 -20.89
N ASP A 101 -2.95 1.22 -20.63
CA ASP A 101 -2.66 1.78 -19.31
C ASP A 101 -3.02 3.27 -19.27
N CYS A 102 -3.08 3.84 -18.05
CA CYS A 102 -3.45 5.25 -17.81
C CYS A 102 -2.25 6.11 -17.38
N VAL A 103 -1.03 5.71 -17.72
CA VAL A 103 0.18 6.40 -17.25
C VAL A 103 0.28 7.80 -17.86
N GLU A 104 -0.15 7.97 -19.11
CA GLU A 104 -0.15 9.28 -19.77
C GLU A 104 -1.10 10.26 -19.08
N GLU A 105 -2.36 9.87 -18.85
CA GLU A 105 -3.36 10.70 -18.17
C GLU A 105 -2.96 10.97 -16.71
N PHE A 106 -2.37 9.98 -16.04
CA PHE A 106 -1.78 10.17 -14.71
C PHE A 106 -0.68 11.23 -14.74
N PHE A 107 0.20 11.23 -15.74
CA PHE A 107 1.29 12.20 -15.84
C PHE A 107 0.76 13.61 -16.11
N HIS A 108 -0.31 13.76 -16.89
CA HIS A 108 -0.97 15.05 -17.07
C HIS A 108 -1.57 15.58 -15.76
N LEU A 109 -2.28 14.72 -15.02
CA LEU A 109 -2.85 15.08 -13.72
C LEU A 109 -1.76 15.42 -12.70
N ALA A 110 -0.78 14.53 -12.54
CA ALA A 110 0.32 14.69 -11.60
C ALA A 110 1.16 15.93 -11.92
N HIS A 111 1.44 16.20 -13.20
CA HIS A 111 2.15 17.42 -13.60
C HIS A 111 1.38 18.69 -13.20
N CYS A 112 0.06 18.71 -13.43
CA CYS A 112 -0.76 19.85 -13.02
C CYS A 112 -0.80 20.00 -11.49
N ALA A 113 -1.11 18.92 -10.77
CA ALA A 113 -1.24 18.93 -9.32
C ALA A 113 0.06 19.31 -8.62
N THR A 114 1.20 18.76 -9.07
CA THR A 114 2.53 19.08 -8.50
C THR A 114 2.94 20.53 -8.77
N ASN A 115 2.68 21.08 -9.96
CA ASN A 115 2.93 22.49 -10.24
C ASN A 115 2.11 23.43 -9.34
N CYS A 116 0.88 23.04 -9.02
CA CYS A 116 0.02 23.76 -8.08
C CYS A 116 0.49 23.61 -6.61
N ALA A 117 0.87 22.39 -6.20
CA ALA A 117 1.19 22.06 -4.81
C ALA A 117 2.59 22.54 -4.40
N ALA A 118 3.57 22.49 -5.30
CA ALA A 118 4.96 22.84 -5.01
C ALA A 118 5.13 24.21 -4.30
N PRO A 119 4.60 25.34 -4.81
CA PRO A 119 4.75 26.63 -4.13
C PRO A 119 4.01 26.74 -2.80
N LYS A 120 3.01 25.88 -2.53
CA LYS A 120 2.33 25.80 -1.23
C LYS A 120 3.15 24.98 -0.24
N LEU A 121 3.64 23.82 -0.68
CA LEU A 121 4.44 22.88 0.11
C LEU A 121 5.73 23.53 0.63
N PHE A 122 6.52 24.17 -0.25
CA PHE A 122 7.79 24.80 0.15
C PHE A 122 7.65 25.99 1.10
N LYS A 123 6.43 26.51 1.32
CA LYS A 123 6.16 27.52 2.36
C LYS A 123 5.91 26.92 3.74
N MET A 124 5.54 25.65 3.80
CA MET A 124 5.21 24.93 5.04
C MET A 124 6.43 24.20 5.62
N LEU A 125 7.34 23.76 4.74
CA LEU A 125 8.59 23.10 5.12
C LEU A 125 9.58 24.12 5.72
N LYS A 126 10.27 23.74 6.80
CA LYS A 126 11.31 24.54 7.48
C LYS A 126 12.70 23.99 7.22
#